data_AF-A0A945YA37-F1
#
_entry.id   AF-A0A945YA37-F1
#
_cell.length_a   1.000
_cell.length_b   1.000
_cell.length_c   1.000
_cell.angle_alpha   90.00
_cell.angle_beta   90.00
_cell.angle_gamma   90.00
#
_symmetry.space_group_name_H-M   'P 1'
#
loop_
_entity.id
_entity.type
_entity.pdbx_description
1 polymer ?
#
loop_
_entity_poly.entity_id
_entity_poly.type
_entity_poly.pdbx_seq_one_letter_code
_entity_poly.pdbx_strand_id
1 'polypeptide(L)' 'MAPPKNTQRQTMIWAAAKLFRRRGYSGTGLRDILAASGAARGSLYHHFPGGKEEIGAAAVTSAGGLVTETFAELAK' A
#
# COMPACT_ATOMS: atom_id res chain seq x y z
N MET A 1 -9.92 5.31 -16.25
CA MET A 1 -8.97 4.19 -16.02
C MET A 1 -9.65 3.16 -15.13
N ALA A 2 -10.01 1.98 -15.62
CA ALA A 2 -10.43 0.90 -14.73
C ALA A 2 -9.23 0.53 -13.84
N PRO A 3 -9.36 0.43 -12.51
CA PRO A 3 -8.24 0.03 -11.67
C PRO A 3 -7.77 -1.35 -12.15
N PRO A 4 -6.45 -1.57 -12.34
CA PRO A 4 -5.94 -2.89 -12.72
C PRO A 4 -6.44 -3.94 -11.72
N LYS A 5 -6.61 -5.20 -12.16
CA LYS A 5 -6.94 -6.34 -11.27
C LYS A 5 -5.99 -6.30 -10.08
N ASN A 6 -6.49 -5.81 -8.95
CA ASN A 6 -5.62 -5.47 -7.83
C ASN A 6 -5.18 -6.79 -7.18
N THR A 7 -3.91 -7.14 -7.39
CA THR A 7 -3.32 -8.32 -6.73
C THR A 7 -3.41 -8.15 -5.21
N GLN A 8 -3.40 -9.25 -4.45
CA GLN A 8 -3.38 -9.17 -2.97
C GLN A 8 -2.20 -8.32 -2.47
N ARG A 9 -1.08 -8.34 -3.20
CA ARG A 9 0.06 -7.45 -2.96
C ARG A 9 -0.34 -5.97 -3.09
N GLN A 10 -0.97 -5.59 -4.20
CA GLN A 10 -1.36 -4.19 -4.43
C GLN A 10 -2.44 -3.72 -3.45
N THR A 11 -3.41 -4.56 -3.08
CA THR A 11 -4.43 -4.17 -2.09
C THR A 11 -3.80 -3.89 -0.73
N MET A 12 -2.80 -4.68 -0.30
CA MET A 12 -2.03 -4.43 0.90
C MET A 12 -1.24 -3.11 0.84
N ILE A 13 -0.59 -2.81 -0.30
CA ILE A 13 0.15 -1.56 -0.50
C ILE A 13 -0.78 -0.35 -0.38
N TRP A 14 -1.94 -0.39 -1.04
CA TRP A 14 -2.90 0.72 -1.01
C TRP A 14 -3.53 0.90 0.37
N ALA A 15 -3.88 -0.20 1.05
CA ALA A 15 -4.37 -0.16 2.41
C ALA A 15 -3.33 0.45 3.36
N ALA A 16 -2.07 0.02 3.26
CA ALA A 16 -0.97 0.54 4.04
C ALA A 16 -0.74 2.04 3.79
N ALA A 17 -0.66 2.47 2.53
CA ALA A 17 -0.52 3.88 2.18
C ALA A 17 -1.64 4.75 2.78
N LYS A 18 -2.89 4.27 2.71
CA LYS A 18 -4.05 4.96 3.28
C LYS A 18 -3.99 5.04 4.81
N LEU A 19 -3.58 3.97 5.48
CA LEU A 19 -3.48 3.91 6.93
C LEU A 19 -2.30 4.74 7.45
N PHE A 20 -1.12 4.64 6.84
CA PHE A 20 0.04 5.44 7.21
C PHE A 20 -0.24 6.94 7.08
N ARG A 21 -0.92 7.37 6.01
CA ARG A 21 -1.33 8.77 5.85
C ARG A 21 -2.26 9.26 6.98
N ARG A 22 -3.10 8.38 7.53
CA ARG A 22 -4.11 8.75 8.55
C ARG A 22 -3.63 8.60 9.98
N ARG A 23 -2.79 7.61 10.25
CA ARG A 23 -2.43 7.16 11.61
C ARG A 23 -0.92 7.13 11.86
N GLY A 24 -0.12 7.44 10.86
CA GLY A 24 1.34 7.27 10.89
C GLY A 24 1.77 5.81 10.79
N TYR A 25 3.08 5.60 10.60
CA TYR A 25 3.68 4.27 10.50
C TYR A 25 3.53 3.49 11.82
N SER A 26 3.92 4.09 12.96
CA SER A 26 3.87 3.42 14.26
C SER A 26 2.44 3.04 14.69
N GLY A 27 1.44 3.87 14.34
CA GLY A 27 0.02 3.63 14.65
C GLY A 27 -0.71 2.66 13.71
N THR A 28 0.01 1.99 12.80
CA THR A 28 -0.57 1.04 11.84
C THR A 28 0.11 -0.33 11.97
N GLY A 29 -0.63 -1.36 12.34
CA GLY A 29 -0.13 -2.74 12.43
C GLY A 29 -0.38 -3.56 11.16
N LEU A 30 0.29 -4.71 11.04
CA LEU A 30 0.05 -5.67 9.95
C LEU A 30 -1.40 -6.19 9.93
N ARG A 31 -2.02 -6.33 11.10
CA ARG A 31 -3.42 -6.74 11.23
C ARG A 31 -4.38 -5.69 10.65
N ASP A 32 -4.09 -4.40 10.88
CA ASP A 32 -4.89 -3.30 10.32
C ASP A 32 -4.79 -3.28 8.80
N ILE A 33 -3.59 -3.50 8.25
CA ILE A 33 -3.34 -3.56 6.82
C ILE A 33 -4.07 -4.75 6.19
N LEU A 34 -4.01 -5.93 6.80
CA LEU A 34 -4.76 -7.11 6.34
C LEU A 34 -6.27 -6.86 6.35
N ALA A 35 -6.79 -6.35 7.46
CA ALA A 35 -8.22 -6.05 7.59
C ALA A 35 -8.69 -5.02 6.55
N ALA A 36 -7.90 -3.97 6.32
CA ALA A 36 -8.25 -2.91 5.36
C ALA A 36 -8.04 -3.33 3.89
N SER A 37 -7.14 -4.27 3.61
CA SER A 37 -6.85 -4.75 2.24
C SER A 37 -7.73 -5.91 1.80
N GLY A 38 -8.40 -6.60 2.74
CA GLY A 38 -9.15 -7.82 2.46
C GLY A 38 -8.28 -9.02 2.09
N ALA A 39 -6.95 -8.90 2.17
CA ALA A 39 -6.03 -9.98 1.84
C ALA A 39 -6.03 -11.06 2.94
N ALA A 40 -5.77 -12.31 2.55
CA ALA A 40 -5.60 -13.39 3.51
C ALA A 40 -4.27 -13.23 4.26
N ARG A 41 -4.24 -13.64 5.54
CA ARG A 41 -3.03 -13.58 6.37
C ARG A 41 -1.84 -14.34 5.74
N GLY A 42 -2.09 -15.48 5.10
CA GLY A 42 -1.07 -16.27 4.42
C GLY A 42 -0.43 -15.55 3.24
N SER A 43 -1.19 -14.69 2.55
CA SER A 43 -0.71 -13.95 1.39
C SER A 43 0.20 -12.78 1.78
N LEU A 44 0.08 -12.25 3.01
CA LEU A 44 1.00 -11.21 3.50
C LEU A 44 2.44 -11.71 3.51
N TYR A 45 2.72 -12.81 4.19
CA TYR A 45 4.09 -13.31 4.31
C TYR A 45 4.62 -13.91 3.00
N HIS A 46 3.73 -14.33 2.09
CA HIS A 46 4.12 -14.72 0.75
C HIS A 46 4.58 -13.52 -0.10
N HIS A 47 3.88 -12.38 -0.02
CA HIS A 47 4.19 -11.19 -0.81
C HIS A 47 5.19 -10.23 -0.16
N PHE A 48 5.27 -10.25 1.17
CA PHE A 48 6.06 -9.36 2.01
C PHE A 48 6.69 -10.18 3.15
N PRO A 49 7.70 -11.02 2.87
CA PRO A 49 8.41 -11.77 3.90
C PRO A 49 9.08 -10.86 4.94
N GLY A 50 9.47 -9.64 4.57
CA GLY A 50 9.97 -8.60 5.48
C GLY A 50 8.87 -7.90 6.28
N GLY A 51 7.60 -8.26 6.09
CA GLY A 51 6.48 -7.79 6.87
C GLY A 51 6.23 -6.28 6.73
N LYS A 52 6.07 -5.60 7.86
CA LYS A 52 5.56 -4.21 7.90
C LYS A 52 6.49 -3.22 7.22
N GLU A 53 7.80 -3.43 7.35
CA GLU A 53 8.80 -2.54 6.76
C GLU A 53 8.78 -2.61 5.24
N GLU A 54 8.73 -3.81 4.68
CA GLU A 54 8.66 -4.03 3.23
C GLU A 54 7.35 -3.47 2.64
N ILE A 55 6.22 -3.67 3.32
CA ILE A 55 4.95 -3.04 2.98
C ILE A 55 5.05 -1.52 3.07
N GLY A 56 5.75 -1.01 4.09
CA GLY A 56 6.07 0.40 4.31
C GLY A 56 6.75 1.02 3.10
N ALA A 57 7.88 0.47 2.70
CA ALA A 57 8.65 0.92 1.55
C ALA A 57 7.81 0.89 0.26
N ALA A 58 7.10 -0.23 0.01
CA ALA A 58 6.25 -0.35 -1.17
C ALA A 58 5.10 0.67 -1.19
N ALA A 59 4.51 0.97 -0.03
CA ALA A 59 3.46 1.97 0.12
C ALA A 59 3.97 3.39 -0.18
N VAL A 60 5.16 3.74 0.32
CA VAL A 60 5.78 5.05 0.06
C VAL A 60 6.11 5.19 -1.43
N THR A 61 6.73 4.19 -2.04
CA THR A 61 7.05 4.21 -3.49
C THR A 61 5.78 4.34 -4.33
N SER A 62 4.73 3.57 -4.01
CA SER A 62 3.46 3.63 -4.74
C SER A 62 2.78 5.00 -4.59
N ALA A 63 2.78 5.58 -3.39
CA ALA A 63 2.18 6.89 -3.16
C ALA A 63 2.98 8.01 -3.86
N GLY A 64 4.30 7.94 -3.82
CA GLY A 64 5.18 8.89 -4.52
C GLY A 64 4.95 8.87 -6.02
N GLY A 65 4.87 7.68 -6.64
CA GLY A 65 4.58 7.54 -8.07
C GLY A 65 3.29 8.23 -8.50
N LEU A 66 2.20 8.06 -7.73
CA LEU A 66 0.92 8.73 -8.01
C LEU A 66 1.01 10.26 -7.96
N VAL A 67 1.76 10.80 -7.00
CA VAL A 67 1.97 12.25 -6.88
C VAL A 67 2.79 12.77 -8.07
N THR A 68 3.84 12.05 -8.46
CA THR A 68 4.67 12.39 -9.62
C THR A 68 3.84 12.36 -10.91
N GLU A 69 3.02 11.33 -11.13
CA GLU A 69 2.11 11.23 -12.28
C GLU A 69 1.14 12.41 -12.32
N THR A 70 0.53 12.74 -11.17
CA THR A 70 -0.41 13.87 -11.07
C THR A 70 0.26 15.19 -11.45
N PHE A 71 1.48 15.46 -10.97
CA PHE A 71 2.21 16.66 -11.35
C PHE A 71 2.57 16.68 -12.83
N ALA A 72 2.97 15.55 -13.40
CA ALA A 72 3.29 15.44 -14.81
C ALA A 72 2.07 15.68 -15.72
N GLU A 73 0.87 15.31 -15.27
CA GLU A 73 -0.38 15.60 -16.00
C GLU A 73 -0.76 17.08 -15.92
N LEU A 74 -0.63 17.70 -14.75
CA LEU A 74 -0.98 19.11 -14.54
C LEU A 74 0.02 20.10 -15.15
N ALA A 75 1.26 19.67 -15.40
CA ALA A 75 2.30 20.50 -16.01
C ALA A 75 2.23 20.55 -17.55
N LYS A 76 1.31 19.81 -18.17
CA LYS A 76 0.99 19.89 -19.60
C LYS A 76 0.01 21.03 -19.88
#